data_AF-A0A7W9NFW2-F1
#
_entry.id   AF-A0A7W9NFW2-F1
#
_cell.length_a   1.000
_cell.length_b   1.000
_cell.length_c   1.000
_cell.angle_alpha   90.00
_cell.angle_beta   90.00
_cell.angle_gamma   90.00
#
_symmetry.space_group_name_H-M   'P 1'
#
loop_
_entity.id
_entity.type
_entity.pdbx_description
1 polymer ?
#
loop_
_entity_poly.entity_id
_entity_poly.type
_entity_poly.pdbx_seq_one_letter_code
_entity_poly.pdbx_strand_id
1 'polypeptide(L)'
;MIRAEANVTGGAATALAAFTGMAARLFGDVAFEHPVALAPNWWGASDSTALLTALAYVRPHPARAPQRTLVVTFGIQVEAGDLGVGGDDYTVRLGRIPQPWGVVTTHALGVHAAACLAVSQLLIRVLGPLGFSGVAVDASYVTNLIDYELTAASEIPVLPPTRDRLELAVAGVGSVGTSSLALLATVFAPQLTGTSSAGALEEITVIDSDIFDRTRNPFRYPALLGIETGPKADYMASKLTELGLSARPVAKSVADWVVNRENPGFDGLVLSSVDTLTGRLEVTDVLARSTLSLGVSGLSLHAQREGFGDGFACPFCGFVSAQPPATQAGVYAETTGLSVQRVLALLQDGAQLTAADVDQAIAAGKLPAHRRDALVGRTINDLVRQAYAEAEVRMGSSAGGEEVVAVAAPQVSWFAGVLAAAEVVKQIHGLPVLTGRVDVDLSGLPPGLVRRVPADRTGRCLCRSGTRLWWYQQLYGDASVPVEVAHGAS
;
A
#
# COMPACT_ATOMS: atom_id res chain seq x y z
N MET A 1 -4.19 -16.48 -18.56
CA MET A 1 -4.20 -15.90 -19.91
C MET A 1 -4.70 -14.47 -19.82
N ILE A 2 -4.05 -13.56 -20.53
CA ILE A 2 -4.41 -12.14 -20.60
C ILE A 2 -4.85 -11.82 -22.02
N ARG A 3 -6.03 -11.19 -22.15
CA ARG A 3 -6.55 -10.67 -23.40
C ARG A 3 -6.67 -9.17 -23.27
N ALA A 4 -6.10 -8.44 -24.20
CA ALA A 4 -6.20 -6.99 -24.25
C ALA A 4 -6.70 -6.56 -25.61
N GLU A 5 -7.49 -5.49 -25.62
CA GLU A 5 -7.87 -4.80 -26.85
C GLU A 5 -6.62 -4.42 -27.68
N ALA A 6 -6.70 -4.49 -29.00
CA ALA A 6 -5.54 -4.25 -29.87
C ALA A 6 -4.97 -2.81 -29.76
N ASN A 7 -5.78 -1.88 -29.27
CA ASN A 7 -5.53 -0.44 -29.14
C ASN A 7 -5.38 0.00 -27.67
N VAL A 8 -5.08 -0.91 -26.72
CA VAL A 8 -4.76 -0.49 -25.34
C VAL A 8 -3.49 0.37 -25.38
N THR A 9 -3.63 1.67 -25.07
CA THR A 9 -2.54 2.66 -25.12
C THR A 9 -2.45 3.50 -23.84
N GLY A 10 -1.38 4.29 -23.72
CA GLY A 10 -1.22 5.28 -22.65
C GLY A 10 -1.28 4.67 -21.25
N GLY A 11 -1.96 5.35 -20.31
CA GLY A 11 -2.10 4.89 -18.93
C GLY A 11 -2.73 3.49 -18.81
N ALA A 12 -3.68 3.13 -19.69
CA ALA A 12 -4.30 1.80 -19.66
C ALA A 12 -3.31 0.68 -20.00
N ALA A 13 -2.37 0.91 -20.92
CA ALA A 13 -1.27 -0.02 -21.21
C ALA A 13 -0.32 -0.16 -20.01
N THR A 14 -0.05 0.93 -19.30
CA THR A 14 0.75 0.89 -18.06
C THR A 14 0.04 0.15 -16.93
N ALA A 15 -1.29 0.27 -16.81
CA ALA A 15 -2.10 -0.50 -15.89
C ALA A 15 -2.11 -2.01 -16.21
N LEU A 16 -2.15 -2.37 -17.50
CA LEU A 16 -1.98 -3.74 -17.98
C LEU A 16 -0.59 -4.31 -17.62
N ALA A 17 0.46 -3.50 -17.75
CA ALA A 17 1.80 -3.88 -17.30
C ALA A 17 1.85 -4.13 -15.79
N ALA A 18 1.22 -3.26 -14.99
CA ALA A 18 1.10 -3.44 -13.54
C ALA A 18 0.35 -4.72 -13.17
N PHE A 19 -0.79 -4.98 -13.80
CA PHE A 19 -1.54 -6.23 -13.63
C PHE A 19 -0.64 -7.44 -13.90
N THR A 20 0.10 -7.41 -15.00
CA THR A 20 1.01 -8.49 -15.38
C THR A 20 2.11 -8.68 -14.33
N GLY A 21 2.71 -7.60 -13.85
CA GLY A 21 3.71 -7.62 -12.78
C GLY A 21 3.20 -8.22 -11.47
N MET A 22 1.97 -7.91 -11.08
CA MET A 22 1.32 -8.48 -9.89
C MET A 22 0.96 -9.96 -10.10
N ALA A 23 0.33 -10.29 -11.23
CA ALA A 23 -0.10 -11.65 -11.54
C ALA A 23 1.09 -12.60 -11.70
N ALA A 24 2.17 -12.18 -12.38
CA ALA A 24 3.34 -13.02 -12.60
C ALA A 24 4.11 -13.34 -11.32
N ARG A 25 3.94 -12.58 -10.24
CA ARG A 25 4.50 -12.90 -8.92
C ARG A 25 3.72 -13.97 -8.17
N LEU A 26 2.45 -14.16 -8.53
CA LEU A 26 1.53 -15.08 -7.87
C LEU A 26 1.36 -16.37 -8.67
N PHE A 27 1.37 -16.26 -10.00
CA PHE A 27 1.08 -17.35 -10.90
C PHE A 27 2.29 -17.62 -11.81
N GLY A 28 2.74 -18.88 -11.80
CA GLY A 28 3.88 -19.32 -12.59
C GLY A 28 3.61 -19.46 -14.09
N ASP A 29 2.35 -19.39 -14.53
CA ASP A 29 1.89 -19.60 -15.92
C ASP A 29 1.08 -18.40 -16.46
N VAL A 30 1.65 -17.20 -16.35
CA VAL A 30 1.08 -15.99 -16.98
C VAL A 30 1.54 -15.89 -18.43
N ALA A 31 0.58 -15.68 -19.33
CA ALA A 31 0.77 -15.52 -20.77
C ALA A 31 -0.30 -14.58 -21.34
N PHE A 32 0.03 -13.95 -22.47
CA PHE A 32 -0.89 -13.16 -23.28
C PHE A 32 -1.37 -13.97 -24.48
N GLU A 33 -2.61 -13.75 -24.90
CA GLU A 33 -3.16 -14.39 -26.10
C GLU A 33 -2.43 -13.89 -27.36
N HIS A 34 -2.13 -12.59 -27.39
CA HIS A 34 -1.31 -11.94 -28.41
C HIS A 34 -0.32 -10.97 -27.75
N PRO A 35 0.89 -10.77 -28.30
CA PRO A 35 1.81 -9.75 -27.81
C PRO A 35 1.15 -8.36 -27.83
N VAL A 36 1.34 -7.59 -26.76
CA VAL A 36 0.79 -6.24 -26.61
C VAL A 36 1.94 -5.25 -26.47
N ALA A 37 1.97 -4.23 -27.33
CA ALA A 37 2.90 -3.11 -27.16
C ALA A 37 2.54 -2.32 -25.89
N LEU A 38 3.55 -1.99 -25.09
CA LEU A 38 3.36 -1.23 -23.86
C LEU A 38 3.79 0.22 -24.06
N ALA A 39 3.05 1.15 -23.46
CA ALA A 39 3.51 2.52 -23.32
C ALA A 39 4.80 2.56 -22.46
N PRO A 40 5.63 3.61 -22.57
CA PRO A 40 6.73 3.84 -21.62
C PRO A 40 6.23 3.65 -20.19
N ASN A 41 6.88 2.76 -19.44
CA ASN A 41 6.41 2.34 -18.14
C ASN A 41 7.56 2.17 -17.15
N TRP A 42 7.20 2.06 -15.87
CA TRP A 42 8.12 1.92 -14.75
C TRP A 42 9.12 0.76 -14.87
N TRP A 43 8.74 -0.33 -15.54
CA TRP A 43 9.59 -1.52 -15.72
C TRP A 43 10.49 -1.43 -16.95
N GLY A 44 10.37 -0.39 -17.78
CA GLY A 44 11.17 -0.19 -18.98
C GLY A 44 10.89 -1.21 -20.09
N ALA A 45 9.77 -1.93 -20.03
CA ALA A 45 9.42 -2.96 -21.02
C ALA A 45 8.71 -2.34 -22.22
N SER A 46 9.15 -2.67 -23.44
CA SER A 46 8.51 -2.21 -24.70
C SER A 46 7.20 -2.92 -25.03
N ASP A 47 7.05 -4.15 -24.55
CA ASP A 47 5.91 -5.01 -24.85
C ASP A 47 5.72 -6.06 -23.74
N SER A 48 4.60 -6.78 -23.82
CA SER A 48 4.23 -7.82 -22.87
C SER A 48 5.25 -8.96 -22.74
N THR A 49 5.95 -9.30 -23.83
CA THR A 49 6.95 -10.38 -23.83
C THR A 49 8.20 -9.92 -23.09
N ALA A 50 8.72 -8.74 -23.42
CA ALA A 50 9.84 -8.12 -22.73
C ALA A 50 9.56 -7.95 -21.23
N LEU A 51 8.33 -7.58 -20.86
CA LEU A 51 7.91 -7.49 -19.47
C LEU A 51 7.95 -8.85 -18.76
N LEU A 52 7.38 -9.89 -19.35
CA LEU A 52 7.41 -11.24 -18.77
C LEU A 52 8.83 -11.79 -18.65
N THR A 53 9.71 -11.46 -19.60
CA THR A 53 11.15 -11.79 -19.52
C THR A 53 11.81 -11.05 -18.36
N ALA A 54 11.57 -9.74 -18.20
CA ALA A 54 12.12 -8.96 -17.09
C ALA A 54 11.64 -9.47 -15.71
N LEU A 55 10.42 -10.01 -15.64
CA LEU A 55 9.82 -10.56 -14.44
C LEU A 55 10.26 -12.01 -14.12
N ALA A 56 11.11 -12.63 -14.93
CA ALA A 56 11.50 -14.03 -14.75
C ALA A 56 12.08 -14.33 -13.35
N TYR A 57 12.82 -13.39 -12.76
CA TYR A 57 13.43 -13.55 -11.42
C TYR A 57 12.42 -13.55 -10.27
N VAL A 58 11.26 -12.93 -10.45
CA VAL A 58 10.23 -12.78 -9.40
C VAL A 58 9.03 -13.69 -9.62
N ARG A 59 9.07 -14.49 -10.70
CA ARG A 59 8.00 -15.40 -11.08
C ARG A 59 8.21 -16.76 -10.39
N PRO A 60 7.17 -17.34 -9.76
CA PRO A 60 7.28 -18.69 -9.22
C PRO A 60 7.43 -19.69 -10.37
N HIS A 61 8.26 -20.71 -10.15
CA HIS A 61 8.49 -21.77 -11.13
C HIS A 61 7.48 -22.89 -10.88
N PRO A 62 6.50 -23.11 -11.78
CA PRO A 62 5.48 -24.12 -11.56
C PRO A 62 6.12 -25.52 -11.65
N ALA A 63 5.91 -26.34 -10.61
CA ALA A 63 6.41 -27.73 -10.59
C ALA A 63 5.58 -28.69 -11.48
N ARG A 64 4.39 -28.25 -11.92
CA ARG A 64 3.45 -29.01 -12.75
C ARG A 64 2.81 -28.08 -13.77
N ALA A 65 2.39 -28.66 -14.90
CA ALA A 65 1.62 -27.93 -15.90
C ALA A 65 0.27 -27.43 -15.33
N PRO A 66 -0.23 -26.27 -15.79
CA PRO A 66 -1.50 -25.73 -15.31
C PRO A 66 -2.67 -26.62 -15.72
N GLN A 67 -3.60 -26.87 -14.80
CA GLN A 67 -4.79 -27.71 -15.02
C GLN A 67 -6.00 -26.92 -15.54
N ARG A 68 -5.98 -25.59 -15.37
CA ARG A 68 -7.05 -24.68 -15.77
C ARG A 68 -6.44 -23.37 -16.26
N THR A 69 -7.07 -22.80 -17.28
CA THR A 69 -6.78 -21.42 -17.70
C THR A 69 -7.85 -20.49 -17.17
N LEU A 70 -7.43 -19.40 -16.52
CA LEU A 70 -8.28 -18.25 -16.23
C LEU A 70 -7.94 -17.13 -17.21
N VAL A 71 -8.96 -16.44 -17.73
CA VAL A 71 -8.81 -15.38 -18.72
C VAL A 71 -9.20 -14.03 -18.13
N VAL A 72 -8.27 -13.09 -18.06
CA VAL A 72 -8.58 -11.69 -17.71
C VAL A 72 -8.55 -10.84 -18.97
N THR A 73 -9.61 -10.08 -19.17
CA THR A 73 -9.84 -9.20 -20.33
C THR A 73 -9.62 -7.74 -19.94
N PHE A 74 -9.02 -6.96 -20.84
CA PHE A 74 -8.81 -5.52 -20.72
C PHE A 74 -9.50 -4.82 -21.90
N GLY A 75 -10.53 -4.02 -21.61
CA GLY A 75 -11.35 -3.33 -22.63
C GLY A 75 -12.59 -4.12 -23.04
N ILE A 76 -13.32 -3.63 -24.05
CA ILE A 76 -14.58 -4.24 -24.53
C ILE A 76 -14.46 -4.94 -25.87
N GLN A 77 -13.46 -4.61 -26.69
CA GLN A 77 -13.31 -5.22 -28.02
C GLN A 77 -12.47 -6.52 -27.96
N VAL A 78 -12.81 -7.39 -27.03
CA VAL A 78 -12.19 -8.70 -26.82
C VAL A 78 -13.25 -9.74 -26.49
N GLU A 79 -12.98 -11.01 -26.81
CA GLU A 79 -13.85 -12.11 -26.38
C GLU A 79 -13.95 -12.17 -24.85
N ALA A 80 -15.15 -12.47 -24.34
CA ALA A 80 -15.39 -12.57 -22.92
C ALA A 80 -14.45 -13.60 -22.25
N GLY A 81 -13.95 -13.23 -21.08
CA GLY A 81 -13.12 -14.07 -20.23
C GLY A 81 -13.78 -14.38 -18.90
N ASP A 82 -12.97 -14.78 -17.93
CA ASP A 82 -13.38 -14.99 -16.54
C ASP A 82 -13.66 -13.67 -15.81
N LEU A 83 -12.86 -12.63 -16.12
CA LEU A 83 -12.92 -11.30 -15.52
C LEU A 83 -12.65 -10.24 -16.60
N GLY A 84 -13.28 -9.08 -16.46
CA GLY A 84 -13.03 -7.89 -17.29
C GLY A 84 -12.60 -6.70 -16.44
N VAL A 85 -11.57 -6.00 -16.93
CA VAL A 85 -10.96 -4.81 -16.33
C VAL A 85 -11.17 -3.63 -17.28
N GLY A 86 -11.61 -2.52 -16.72
CA GLY A 86 -11.83 -1.27 -17.45
C GLY A 86 -11.81 -0.08 -16.50
N GLY A 87 -12.35 1.05 -16.96
CA GLY A 87 -12.35 2.31 -16.21
C GLY A 87 -11.51 3.38 -16.88
N ASP A 88 -11.11 4.37 -16.09
CA ASP A 88 -10.40 5.55 -16.57
C ASP A 88 -9.41 6.09 -15.52
N ASP A 89 -9.07 7.37 -15.60
CA ASP A 89 -8.21 8.05 -14.64
C ASP A 89 -8.68 7.89 -13.19
N TYR A 90 -9.99 7.93 -12.91
CA TYR A 90 -10.53 7.85 -11.55
C TYR A 90 -11.63 6.79 -11.37
N THR A 91 -12.28 6.34 -12.43
CA THR A 91 -13.30 5.30 -12.40
C THR A 91 -12.65 3.92 -12.42
N VAL A 92 -13.06 3.08 -11.47
CA VAL A 92 -12.67 1.67 -11.35
C VAL A 92 -13.79 0.82 -11.91
N ARG A 93 -13.52 -0.04 -12.90
CA ARG A 93 -14.51 -1.01 -13.41
C ARG A 93 -13.96 -2.42 -13.42
N LEU A 94 -14.70 -3.33 -12.79
CA LEU A 94 -14.40 -4.76 -12.74
C LEU A 94 -15.69 -5.54 -12.98
N GLY A 95 -15.65 -6.61 -13.76
CA GLY A 95 -16.83 -7.46 -13.95
C GLY A 95 -16.51 -8.86 -14.43
N ARG A 96 -17.56 -9.67 -14.66
CA ARG A 96 -17.43 -10.99 -15.31
C ARG A 96 -17.49 -10.93 -16.83
N ILE A 97 -17.79 -9.76 -17.37
CA ILE A 97 -17.77 -9.47 -18.81
C ILE A 97 -16.71 -8.39 -19.09
N PRO A 98 -16.21 -8.29 -20.34
CA PRO A 98 -15.35 -7.19 -20.77
C PRO A 98 -15.87 -5.82 -20.30
N GLN A 99 -15.00 -4.96 -19.79
CA GLN A 99 -15.38 -3.69 -19.16
C GLN A 99 -14.91 -2.51 -20.01
N PRO A 100 -15.72 -1.45 -20.15
CA PRO A 100 -15.38 -0.32 -21.01
C PRO A 100 -14.26 0.54 -20.43
N TRP A 101 -13.47 1.14 -21.32
CA TRP A 101 -12.68 2.32 -21.02
C TRP A 101 -13.60 3.52 -20.78
N GLY A 102 -13.25 4.39 -19.85
CA GLY A 102 -13.88 5.71 -19.77
C GLY A 102 -13.23 6.70 -20.74
N VAL A 103 -13.65 7.96 -20.65
CA VAL A 103 -13.31 8.99 -21.65
C VAL A 103 -11.85 9.43 -21.56
N VAL A 104 -11.26 9.44 -20.36
CA VAL A 104 -9.91 9.99 -20.11
C VAL A 104 -9.02 8.96 -19.42
N THR A 105 -8.01 8.44 -20.13
CA THR A 105 -7.06 7.44 -19.61
C THR A 105 -5.63 7.96 -19.62
N THR A 106 -5.43 9.22 -19.20
CA THR A 106 -4.11 9.87 -19.19
C THR A 106 -3.15 9.11 -18.27
N HIS A 107 -3.56 8.91 -17.01
CA HIS A 107 -2.78 8.18 -16.00
C HIS A 107 -3.44 6.86 -15.57
N ALA A 108 -4.74 6.68 -15.85
CA ALA A 108 -5.52 5.46 -15.65
C ALA A 108 -5.42 4.86 -14.24
N LEU A 109 -5.43 5.70 -13.20
CA LEU A 109 -5.32 5.22 -11.81
C LEU A 109 -6.53 4.35 -11.42
N GLY A 110 -7.72 4.67 -11.95
CA GLY A 110 -8.91 3.82 -11.84
C GLY A 110 -8.72 2.43 -12.46
N VAL A 111 -8.05 2.34 -13.61
CA VAL A 111 -7.69 1.06 -14.24
C VAL A 111 -6.64 0.30 -13.43
N HIS A 112 -5.65 0.99 -12.85
CA HIS A 112 -4.69 0.35 -11.92
C HIS A 112 -5.39 -0.25 -10.69
N ALA A 113 -6.35 0.46 -10.09
CA ALA A 113 -7.16 -0.07 -8.99
C ALA A 113 -8.01 -1.28 -9.43
N ALA A 114 -8.62 -1.23 -10.62
CA ALA A 114 -9.39 -2.34 -11.17
C ALA A 114 -8.51 -3.57 -11.42
N ALA A 115 -7.28 -3.38 -11.90
CA ALA A 115 -6.28 -4.43 -12.05
C ALA A 115 -5.92 -5.10 -10.71
N CYS A 116 -5.72 -4.33 -9.65
CA CYS A 116 -5.50 -4.87 -8.30
C CYS A 116 -6.68 -5.73 -7.84
N LEU A 117 -7.92 -5.25 -8.01
CA LEU A 117 -9.12 -6.01 -7.66
C LEU A 117 -9.24 -7.29 -8.51
N ALA A 118 -8.89 -7.24 -9.80
CA ALA A 118 -8.87 -8.42 -10.66
C ALA A 118 -7.88 -9.49 -10.16
N VAL A 119 -6.69 -9.09 -9.68
CA VAL A 119 -5.73 -10.02 -9.05
C VAL A 119 -6.33 -10.66 -7.80
N SER A 120 -7.01 -9.88 -6.95
CA SER A 120 -7.73 -10.44 -5.80
C SER A 120 -8.81 -11.43 -6.20
N GLN A 121 -9.60 -11.14 -7.25
CA GLN A 121 -10.61 -12.06 -7.76
C GLN A 121 -10.00 -13.34 -8.34
N LEU A 122 -8.81 -13.29 -8.94
CA LEU A 122 -8.07 -14.49 -9.34
C LEU A 122 -7.68 -15.33 -8.12
N LEU A 123 -7.17 -14.71 -7.05
CA LEU A 123 -6.84 -15.42 -5.81
C LEU A 123 -8.07 -16.09 -5.20
N ILE A 124 -9.21 -15.39 -5.12
CA ILE A 124 -10.48 -15.95 -4.63
C ILE A 124 -10.90 -17.17 -5.47
N ARG A 125 -10.79 -17.10 -6.81
CA ARG A 125 -11.15 -18.22 -7.69
C ARG A 125 -10.21 -19.42 -7.59
N VAL A 126 -8.91 -19.18 -7.45
CA VAL A 126 -7.89 -20.25 -7.42
C VAL A 126 -7.80 -20.88 -6.04
N LEU A 127 -7.83 -20.07 -4.98
CA LEU A 127 -7.65 -20.53 -3.60
C LEU A 127 -8.97 -20.80 -2.88
N GLY A 128 -10.12 -20.37 -3.43
CA GLY A 128 -11.44 -20.62 -2.85
C GLY A 128 -11.72 -22.10 -2.57
N PRO A 129 -11.42 -23.05 -3.49
CA PRO A 129 -11.51 -24.49 -3.22
C PRO A 129 -10.62 -24.99 -2.07
N LEU A 130 -9.60 -24.22 -1.69
CA LEU A 130 -8.67 -24.51 -0.59
C LEU A 130 -9.07 -23.80 0.72
N GLY A 131 -10.27 -23.17 0.76
CA GLY A 131 -10.80 -22.50 1.95
C GLY A 131 -10.49 -21.01 2.04
N PHE A 132 -9.91 -20.40 1.00
CA PHE A 132 -9.72 -18.95 0.96
C PHE A 132 -11.09 -18.25 0.89
N SER A 133 -11.43 -17.50 1.93
CA SER A 133 -12.67 -16.72 1.99
C SER A 133 -12.50 -15.37 1.27
N GLY A 134 -13.54 -14.97 0.55
CA GLY A 134 -13.58 -13.66 -0.08
C GLY A 134 -14.90 -13.37 -0.77
N VAL A 135 -15.12 -12.10 -1.11
CA VAL A 135 -16.32 -11.65 -1.82
C VAL A 135 -16.02 -11.59 -3.31
N ALA A 136 -16.59 -12.52 -4.06
CA ALA A 136 -16.44 -12.56 -5.51
C ALA A 136 -17.30 -11.49 -6.19
N VAL A 137 -16.79 -10.90 -7.28
CA VAL A 137 -17.62 -10.07 -8.16
C VAL A 137 -18.70 -10.93 -8.82
N ASP A 138 -19.96 -10.47 -8.75
CA ASP A 138 -21.09 -11.21 -9.30
C ASP A 138 -21.34 -10.86 -10.78
N ALA A 139 -21.68 -9.59 -11.07
CA ALA A 139 -21.87 -9.11 -12.44
C ALA A 139 -20.85 -8.02 -12.80
N SER A 140 -20.98 -6.86 -12.17
CA SER A 140 -20.11 -5.69 -12.36
C SER A 140 -19.94 -4.95 -11.04
N TYR A 141 -18.79 -4.33 -10.88
CA TYR A 141 -18.43 -3.48 -9.76
C TYR A 141 -17.86 -2.17 -10.32
N VAL A 142 -18.40 -1.05 -9.82
CA VAL A 142 -17.99 0.30 -10.21
C VAL A 142 -17.80 1.12 -8.94
N THR A 143 -16.68 1.82 -8.86
CA THR A 143 -16.39 2.81 -7.83
C THR A 143 -15.48 3.87 -8.44
N ASN A 144 -15.16 4.93 -7.68
CA ASN A 144 -14.25 5.96 -8.13
C ASN A 144 -13.23 6.34 -7.06
N LEU A 145 -12.15 7.00 -7.48
CA LEU A 145 -11.05 7.43 -6.60
C LEU A 145 -11.16 8.90 -6.15
N ILE A 146 -12.24 9.59 -6.50
CA ILE A 146 -12.48 10.99 -6.12
C ILE A 146 -13.09 11.07 -4.74
N ASP A 147 -14.27 10.47 -4.58
CA ASP A 147 -15.05 10.46 -3.33
C ASP A 147 -15.17 9.06 -2.73
N TYR A 148 -14.70 8.03 -3.46
CA TYR A 148 -14.75 6.63 -3.05
C TYR A 148 -16.16 6.02 -3.04
N GLU A 149 -17.17 6.66 -3.64
CA GLU A 149 -18.51 6.08 -3.74
C GLU A 149 -18.56 4.90 -4.73
N LEU A 150 -19.61 4.08 -4.62
CA LEU A 150 -19.87 2.92 -5.50
C LEU A 150 -20.52 3.31 -6.83
N THR A 151 -19.98 4.36 -7.44
CA THR A 151 -20.44 4.98 -8.68
C THR A 151 -19.23 5.33 -9.55
N ALA A 152 -19.45 5.58 -10.84
CA ALA A 152 -18.39 6.07 -11.71
C ALA A 152 -18.00 7.51 -11.32
N ALA A 153 -16.75 7.90 -11.58
CA ALA A 153 -16.35 9.28 -11.37
C ALA A 153 -17.18 10.17 -12.30
N SER A 154 -17.59 11.34 -11.81
CA SER A 154 -18.10 12.39 -12.69
C SER A 154 -17.00 12.77 -13.69
N GLU A 155 -17.38 13.18 -14.91
CA GLU A 155 -16.40 13.69 -15.87
C GLU A 155 -15.70 14.92 -15.29
N ILE A 156 -14.39 14.79 -15.07
CA ILE A 156 -13.57 15.88 -14.56
C ILE A 156 -12.96 16.59 -15.76
N PRO A 157 -13.25 17.88 -15.98
CA PRO A 157 -12.55 18.64 -17.02
C PRO A 157 -11.05 18.61 -16.72
N VAL A 158 -10.21 18.58 -17.76
CA VAL A 158 -8.76 18.68 -17.60
C VAL A 158 -8.44 20.04 -17.01
N LEU A 159 -8.27 20.09 -15.69
CA LEU A 159 -7.94 21.31 -14.97
C LEU A 159 -6.42 21.51 -15.01
N PRO A 160 -5.93 22.71 -15.37
CA PRO A 160 -4.53 23.02 -15.14
C PRO A 160 -4.22 22.88 -13.64
N PRO A 161 -2.97 22.56 -13.26
CA PRO A 161 -2.55 22.57 -11.86
C PRO A 161 -3.01 23.86 -11.18
N THR A 162 -3.73 23.73 -10.06
CA THR A 162 -4.35 24.88 -9.38
C THR A 162 -3.44 25.49 -8.33
N ARG A 163 -2.40 24.75 -7.92
CA ARG A 163 -1.41 25.20 -6.94
C ARG A 163 -0.07 25.43 -7.62
N ASP A 164 0.65 26.43 -7.11
CA ASP A 164 2.10 26.43 -7.17
C ASP A 164 2.62 25.10 -6.60
N ARG A 165 3.74 24.64 -7.14
CA ARG A 165 4.29 23.29 -7.04
C ARG A 165 4.13 22.64 -5.64
N LEU A 166 3.82 21.34 -5.62
CA LEU A 166 3.72 20.54 -4.39
C LEU A 166 5.08 19.96 -3.99
N GLU A 167 5.56 20.28 -2.78
CA GLU A 167 6.64 19.53 -2.12
C GLU A 167 6.08 18.21 -1.54
N LEU A 168 6.74 17.10 -1.86
CA LEU A 168 6.34 15.76 -1.44
C LEU A 168 7.49 15.08 -0.69
N ALA A 169 7.23 14.57 0.52
CA ALA A 169 8.13 13.69 1.23
C ALA A 169 7.50 12.29 1.35
N VAL A 170 8.22 11.25 0.95
CA VAL A 170 7.79 9.85 1.05
C VAL A 170 8.59 9.16 2.15
N ALA A 171 7.94 8.96 3.29
CA ALA A 171 8.50 8.29 4.46
C ALA A 171 8.16 6.79 4.45
N GLY A 172 9.20 5.96 4.33
CA GLY A 172 9.09 4.52 4.15
C GLY A 172 8.96 4.15 2.67
N VAL A 173 9.95 3.40 2.18
CA VAL A 173 10.13 2.91 0.81
C VAL A 173 10.04 1.38 0.82
N GLY A 174 9.07 0.87 1.59
CA GLY A 174 8.65 -0.51 1.56
C GLY A 174 7.85 -0.85 0.31
N SER A 175 7.04 -1.91 0.36
CA SER A 175 6.20 -2.32 -0.79
C SER A 175 5.19 -1.25 -1.18
N VAL A 176 4.59 -0.56 -0.21
CA VAL A 176 3.64 0.54 -0.43
C VAL A 176 4.35 1.80 -0.95
N GLY A 177 5.45 2.21 -0.30
CA GLY A 177 6.21 3.40 -0.73
C GLY A 177 6.77 3.26 -2.14
N THR A 178 7.38 2.12 -2.48
CA THR A 178 7.86 1.84 -3.84
C THR A 178 6.74 1.84 -4.87
N SER A 179 5.57 1.26 -4.55
CA SER A 179 4.40 1.29 -5.43
C SER A 179 3.86 2.72 -5.63
N SER A 180 3.84 3.51 -4.56
CA SER A 180 3.40 4.91 -4.60
C SER A 180 4.31 5.74 -5.52
N LEU A 181 5.63 5.62 -5.35
CA LEU A 181 6.61 6.32 -6.18
C LEU A 181 6.54 5.88 -7.65
N ALA A 182 6.37 4.59 -7.91
CA ALA A 182 6.21 4.07 -9.26
C ALA A 182 4.94 4.62 -9.96
N LEU A 183 3.82 4.69 -9.24
CA LEU A 183 2.57 5.24 -9.77
C LEU A 183 2.65 6.76 -9.97
N LEU A 184 3.31 7.48 -9.06
CA LEU A 184 3.58 8.91 -9.25
C LEU A 184 4.46 9.15 -10.48
N ALA A 185 5.45 8.30 -10.73
CA ALA A 185 6.24 8.37 -11.95
C ALA A 185 5.39 8.15 -13.20
N THR A 186 4.50 7.16 -13.21
CA THR A 186 3.55 6.95 -14.32
C THR A 186 2.69 8.18 -14.60
N VAL A 187 2.36 8.96 -13.57
CA VAL A 187 1.50 10.15 -13.72
C VAL A 187 2.29 11.39 -14.13
N PHE A 188 3.49 11.59 -13.57
CA PHE A 188 4.17 12.88 -13.63
C PHE A 188 5.52 12.87 -14.36
N ALA A 189 6.13 11.71 -14.58
CA ALA A 189 7.47 11.65 -15.14
C ALA A 189 7.45 11.94 -16.65
N PRO A 190 8.15 12.99 -17.13
CA PRO A 190 8.17 13.38 -18.54
C PRO A 190 8.47 12.24 -19.52
N GLN A 191 9.39 11.36 -19.15
CA GLN A 191 9.79 10.24 -19.99
C GLN A 191 8.72 9.14 -20.11
N LEU A 192 7.83 9.03 -19.12
CA LEU A 192 6.74 8.05 -19.14
C LEU A 192 5.47 8.63 -19.77
N THR A 193 5.18 9.89 -19.51
CA THR A 193 3.97 10.57 -20.00
C THR A 193 4.14 11.15 -21.40
N GLY A 194 5.38 11.31 -21.89
CA GLY A 194 5.67 12.01 -23.14
C GLY A 194 5.46 13.52 -23.08
N THR A 195 5.26 14.08 -21.88
CA THR A 195 5.02 15.53 -21.68
C THR A 195 6.31 16.26 -21.33
N SER A 196 6.53 17.45 -21.89
CA SER A 196 7.75 18.25 -21.66
C SER A 196 7.77 19.06 -20.36
N SER A 197 6.66 19.13 -19.62
CA SER A 197 6.56 19.91 -18.38
C SER A 197 6.60 19.02 -17.13
N ALA A 198 7.67 19.12 -16.35
CA ALA A 198 7.69 18.71 -14.93
C ALA A 198 6.84 19.72 -14.13
N GLY A 199 5.51 19.61 -14.24
CA GLY A 199 4.64 20.77 -14.08
C GLY A 199 4.08 21.03 -12.69
N ALA A 200 4.10 20.06 -11.77
CA ALA A 200 3.31 20.19 -10.54
C ALA A 200 3.93 19.63 -9.25
N LEU A 201 4.91 18.74 -9.35
CA LEU A 201 5.71 18.28 -8.21
C LEU A 201 7.04 19.04 -8.22
N GLU A 202 7.37 19.75 -7.14
CA GLU A 202 8.62 20.52 -7.04
C GLU A 202 9.83 19.62 -6.86
N GLU A 203 9.79 18.83 -5.79
CA GLU A 203 10.81 17.87 -5.40
C GLU A 203 10.15 16.74 -4.61
N ILE A 204 10.59 15.51 -4.86
CA ILE A 204 10.22 14.33 -4.10
C ILE A 204 11.39 13.95 -3.19
N THR A 205 11.21 14.15 -1.87
CA THR A 205 12.16 13.68 -0.86
C THR A 205 11.83 12.23 -0.50
N VAL A 206 12.74 11.30 -0.76
CA VAL A 206 12.54 9.86 -0.54
C VAL A 206 13.29 9.43 0.72
N ILE A 207 12.60 8.99 1.77
CA ILE A 207 13.18 8.75 3.10
C ILE A 207 13.00 7.29 3.50
N ASP A 208 14.12 6.57 3.65
CA ASP A 208 14.15 5.18 4.13
C ASP A 208 15.57 4.80 4.55
N SER A 209 15.72 4.18 5.72
CA SER A 209 17.03 3.74 6.23
C SER A 209 17.46 2.35 5.76
N ASP A 210 16.57 1.59 5.13
CA ASP A 210 16.83 0.20 4.75
C ASP A 210 17.51 0.09 3.38
N ILE A 211 18.01 -1.12 3.14
CA ILE A 211 18.51 -1.59 1.86
C ILE A 211 17.54 -2.62 1.24
N PHE A 212 17.61 -2.81 -0.07
CA PHE A 212 16.85 -3.89 -0.72
C PHE A 212 17.37 -5.27 -0.32
N ASP A 213 16.46 -6.08 0.22
CA ASP A 213 16.65 -7.50 0.48
C ASP A 213 16.15 -8.33 -0.71
N ARG A 214 17.11 -8.87 -1.48
CA ARG A 214 16.86 -9.68 -2.69
C ARG A 214 16.05 -10.95 -2.43
N THR A 215 16.01 -11.45 -1.20
CA THR A 215 15.29 -12.70 -0.88
C THR A 215 13.82 -12.47 -0.55
N ARG A 216 13.46 -11.29 -0.02
CA ARG A 216 12.13 -11.03 0.53
C ARG A 216 11.35 -9.93 -0.21
N ASN A 217 12.03 -8.87 -0.64
CA ASN A 217 11.34 -7.71 -1.21
C ASN A 217 10.70 -7.99 -2.58
N PRO A 218 11.38 -8.65 -3.54
CA PRO A 218 10.89 -8.70 -4.93
C PRO A 218 9.52 -9.37 -5.10
N PHE A 219 9.20 -10.36 -4.26
CA PHE A 219 7.92 -11.07 -4.29
C PHE A 219 6.75 -10.22 -3.77
N ARG A 220 7.01 -9.32 -2.82
CA ARG A 220 6.00 -8.46 -2.21
C ARG A 220 5.90 -7.08 -2.88
N TYR A 221 6.95 -6.67 -3.60
CA TYR A 221 7.11 -5.30 -4.12
C TYR A 221 6.83 -5.32 -5.63
N PRO A 222 5.59 -5.03 -6.06
CA PRO A 222 5.20 -5.06 -7.49
C PRO A 222 6.02 -4.11 -8.38
N ALA A 223 6.55 -3.03 -7.80
CA ALA A 223 7.37 -2.05 -8.51
C ALA A 223 8.79 -2.53 -8.85
N LEU A 224 9.27 -3.64 -8.28
CA LEU A 224 10.65 -4.11 -8.48
C LEU A 224 10.74 -5.14 -9.60
N LEU A 225 11.96 -5.53 -9.99
CA LEU A 225 12.25 -6.64 -10.91
C LEU A 225 13.05 -7.75 -10.24
N GLY A 226 13.48 -7.56 -8.99
CA GLY A 226 14.24 -8.53 -8.21
C GLY A 226 15.75 -8.48 -8.41
N ILE A 227 16.22 -7.47 -9.15
CA ILE A 227 17.64 -7.24 -9.43
C ILE A 227 18.21 -6.09 -8.60
N GLU A 228 17.34 -5.28 -8.00
CA GLU A 228 17.66 -4.07 -7.26
C GLU A 228 18.54 -4.34 -6.03
N THR A 229 19.42 -3.39 -5.73
CA THR A 229 20.38 -3.45 -4.60
C THR A 229 20.67 -2.09 -4.03
N GLY A 230 21.22 -2.09 -2.81
CA GLY A 230 21.67 -0.89 -2.13
C GLY A 230 20.55 -0.22 -1.33
N PRO A 231 20.80 1.00 -0.83
CA PRO A 231 19.81 1.77 -0.07
C PRO A 231 18.56 2.04 -0.90
N LYS A 232 17.38 1.78 -0.31
CA LYS A 232 16.10 1.90 -1.02
C LYS A 232 15.84 3.34 -1.44
N ALA A 233 16.13 4.30 -0.55
CA ALA A 233 15.95 5.72 -0.80
C ALA A 233 16.78 6.19 -2.00
N ASP A 234 18.08 5.86 -2.03
CA ASP A 234 19.00 6.23 -3.10
C ASP A 234 18.55 5.68 -4.45
N TYR A 235 18.25 4.37 -4.50
CA TYR A 235 17.82 3.72 -5.73
C TYR A 235 16.54 4.35 -6.29
N MET A 236 15.52 4.56 -5.43
CA MET A 236 14.24 5.09 -5.88
C MET A 236 14.33 6.55 -6.30
N ALA A 237 15.12 7.38 -5.59
CA ALA A 237 15.37 8.76 -6.01
C ALA A 237 16.13 8.81 -7.34
N SER A 238 17.18 7.98 -7.52
CA SER A 238 17.91 7.89 -8.80
C SER A 238 16.98 7.56 -9.95
N LYS A 239 16.13 6.54 -9.78
CA LYS A 239 15.19 6.11 -10.80
C LYS A 239 14.16 7.19 -11.15
N LEU A 240 13.66 7.95 -10.18
CA LEU A 240 12.75 9.08 -10.44
C LEU A 240 13.46 10.20 -11.21
N THR A 241 14.70 10.51 -10.84
CA THR A 241 15.55 11.50 -11.51
C THR A 241 15.88 11.08 -12.95
N GLU A 242 16.21 9.81 -13.18
CA GLU A 242 16.40 9.24 -14.51
C GLU A 242 15.17 9.41 -15.39
N LEU A 243 13.97 9.34 -14.82
CA LEU A 243 12.70 9.53 -15.54
C LEU A 243 12.30 11.01 -15.70
N GLY A 244 13.13 11.95 -15.23
CA GLY A 244 12.95 13.39 -15.39
C GLY A 244 12.17 14.08 -14.27
N LEU A 245 11.97 13.42 -13.12
CA LEU A 245 11.42 14.07 -11.92
C LEU A 245 12.54 14.63 -11.04
N SER A 246 12.24 15.67 -10.27
CA SER A 246 13.16 16.14 -9.23
C SER A 246 12.99 15.28 -7.99
N ALA A 247 13.99 14.47 -7.64
CA ALA A 247 13.95 13.62 -6.47
C ALA A 247 15.30 13.61 -5.72
N ARG A 248 15.23 13.62 -4.39
CA ARG A 248 16.40 13.52 -3.51
C ARG A 248 16.26 12.37 -2.51
N PRO A 249 17.32 11.58 -2.29
CA PRO A 249 17.29 10.53 -1.29
C PRO A 249 17.67 11.02 0.10
N VAL A 250 17.10 10.37 1.10
CA VAL A 250 17.49 10.47 2.51
C VAL A 250 17.58 9.04 3.03
N ALA A 251 18.76 8.43 2.90
CA ALA A 251 19.05 7.07 3.35
C ALA A 251 19.23 6.98 4.89
N LYS A 252 18.29 7.53 5.66
CA LYS A 252 18.29 7.63 7.13
C LYS A 252 16.85 7.50 7.68
N SER A 253 16.72 7.49 9.00
CA SER A 253 15.41 7.52 9.66
C SER A 253 14.67 8.84 9.42
N VAL A 254 13.36 8.86 9.69
CA VAL A 254 12.57 10.10 9.62
C VAL A 254 13.03 11.07 10.72
N ALA A 255 13.34 10.57 11.91
CA ALA A 255 13.95 11.38 12.98
C ALA A 255 15.23 12.08 12.52
N ASP A 256 16.18 11.34 11.93
CA ASP A 256 17.44 11.90 11.45
C ASP A 256 17.19 12.96 10.38
N TRP A 257 16.27 12.71 9.46
CA TRP A 257 15.90 13.69 8.45
C TRP A 257 15.38 14.98 9.10
N VAL A 258 14.43 14.88 10.03
CA VAL A 258 13.83 16.03 10.71
C VAL A 258 14.87 16.83 11.49
N VAL A 259 15.74 16.17 12.26
CA VAL A 259 16.77 16.83 13.08
C VAL A 259 17.80 17.59 12.24
N ASN A 260 18.06 17.14 11.01
CA ASN A 260 19.04 17.75 10.11
C ASN A 260 18.44 18.82 9.17
N ARG A 261 17.16 19.19 9.34
CA ARG A 261 16.54 20.27 8.56
C ARG A 261 16.88 21.63 9.15
N GLU A 262 17.06 22.62 8.27
CA GLU A 262 17.31 24.01 8.67
C GLU A 262 16.10 24.63 9.38
N ASN A 263 14.89 24.31 8.91
CA ASN A 263 13.63 24.84 9.46
C ASN A 263 12.75 23.70 9.99
N PRO A 264 12.08 23.91 11.14
CA PRO A 264 11.08 22.98 11.64
C PRO A 264 9.86 22.91 10.73
N GLY A 265 9.12 21.80 10.77
CA GLY A 265 7.94 21.59 9.92
C GLY A 265 8.27 21.13 8.50
N PHE A 266 7.23 20.83 7.73
CA PHE A 266 7.31 20.55 6.29
C PHE A 266 6.10 21.13 5.58
N ASP A 267 6.32 22.19 4.80
CA ASP A 267 5.26 22.88 4.05
C ASP A 267 4.90 22.13 2.76
N GLY A 268 4.38 20.92 2.94
CA GLY A 268 4.04 20.02 1.84
C GLY A 268 3.20 18.85 2.31
N LEU A 269 3.20 17.80 1.49
CA LEU A 269 2.55 16.53 1.82
C LEU A 269 3.58 15.49 2.25
N VAL A 270 3.46 14.94 3.46
CA VAL A 270 4.17 13.72 3.83
C VAL A 270 3.31 12.52 3.48
N LEU A 271 3.77 11.67 2.57
CA LEU A 271 3.20 10.35 2.34
C LEU A 271 3.93 9.35 3.23
N SER A 272 3.21 8.72 4.16
CA SER A 272 3.79 7.84 5.17
C SER A 272 3.32 6.40 4.99
N SER A 273 4.27 5.50 4.70
CA SER A 273 4.03 4.06 4.62
C SER A 273 4.84 3.24 5.63
N VAL A 274 5.41 3.91 6.65
CA VAL A 274 6.17 3.26 7.72
C VAL A 274 5.28 2.32 8.54
N ASP A 275 5.80 1.16 8.88
CA ASP A 275 5.05 0.07 9.54
C ASP A 275 5.36 -0.06 11.04
N THR A 276 6.29 0.73 11.57
CA THR A 276 6.68 0.69 12.98
C THR A 276 6.02 1.79 13.81
N LEU A 277 5.80 1.49 15.09
CA LEU A 277 5.36 2.46 16.11
C LEU A 277 6.26 3.70 16.12
N THR A 278 7.58 3.48 16.17
CA THR A 278 8.59 4.54 16.18
C THR A 278 8.53 5.37 14.91
N GLY A 279 8.43 4.75 13.73
CA GLY A 279 8.29 5.49 12.47
C GLY A 279 7.05 6.38 12.45
N ARG A 280 5.92 5.92 13.01
CA ARG A 280 4.67 6.73 13.08
C ARG A 280 4.76 7.89 14.05
N LEU A 281 5.51 7.73 15.16
CA LEU A 281 5.89 8.84 16.03
C LEU A 281 6.72 9.87 15.26
N GLU A 282 7.80 9.44 14.62
CA GLU A 282 8.72 10.31 13.88
C GLU A 282 8.02 11.08 12.75
N VAL A 283 7.13 10.41 12.00
CA VAL A 283 6.31 11.03 10.96
C VAL A 283 5.39 12.10 11.53
N THR A 284 4.81 11.85 12.71
CA THR A 284 3.97 12.84 13.38
C THR A 284 4.79 14.07 13.82
N ASP A 285 6.05 13.86 14.19
CA ASP A 285 6.99 14.91 14.60
C ASP A 285 7.56 15.73 13.43
N VAL A 286 7.34 15.31 12.18
CA VAL A 286 7.63 16.14 11.01
C VAL A 286 6.80 17.43 11.03
N LEU A 287 5.63 17.43 11.66
CA LEU A 287 4.68 18.56 11.69
C LEU A 287 4.40 19.08 10.26
N ALA A 288 4.16 18.16 9.32
CA ALA A 288 3.84 18.51 7.95
C ALA A 288 2.50 19.24 7.84
N ARG A 289 2.34 20.11 6.84
CA ARG A 289 1.06 20.77 6.58
C ARG A 289 -0.06 19.75 6.39
N SER A 290 0.23 18.65 5.69
CA SER A 290 -0.67 17.49 5.63
C SER A 290 0.14 16.19 5.57
N THR A 291 -0.41 15.13 6.16
CA THR A 291 0.14 13.78 6.07
C THR A 291 -0.89 12.84 5.44
N LEU A 292 -0.46 11.97 4.54
CA LEU A 292 -1.23 10.85 4.02
C LEU A 292 -0.60 9.55 4.51
N SER A 293 -1.21 8.95 5.54
CA SER A 293 -0.80 7.68 6.12
C SER A 293 -1.43 6.51 5.36
N LEU A 294 -0.59 5.60 4.89
CA LEU A 294 -0.98 4.34 4.26
C LEU A 294 -0.56 3.19 5.16
N GLY A 295 -1.48 2.28 5.48
CA GLY A 295 -1.16 1.09 6.26
C GLY A 295 -1.77 -0.16 5.65
N VAL A 296 -1.05 -1.28 5.75
CA VAL A 296 -1.45 -2.58 5.21
C VAL A 296 -1.40 -3.62 6.32
N SER A 297 -2.40 -4.50 6.36
CA SER A 297 -2.47 -5.65 7.25
C SER A 297 -3.16 -6.81 6.51
N GLY A 298 -2.37 -7.80 6.08
CA GLY A 298 -2.87 -8.88 5.23
C GLY A 298 -3.42 -8.36 3.90
N LEU A 299 -4.71 -8.58 3.64
CA LEU A 299 -5.43 -8.09 2.46
C LEU A 299 -6.15 -6.75 2.70
N SER A 300 -6.17 -6.30 3.95
CA SER A 300 -6.75 -5.02 4.32
C SER A 300 -5.70 -3.92 4.23
N LEU A 301 -6.13 -2.75 3.79
CA LEU A 301 -5.34 -1.54 3.73
C LEU A 301 -6.19 -0.32 4.09
N HIS A 302 -5.53 0.77 4.44
CA HIS A 302 -6.19 2.05 4.60
C HIS A 302 -5.32 3.18 4.06
N ALA A 303 -5.98 4.24 3.62
CA ALA A 303 -5.38 5.55 3.43
C ALA A 303 -6.08 6.53 4.37
N GLN A 304 -5.31 7.32 5.11
CA GLN A 304 -5.82 8.32 6.03
C GLN A 304 -5.08 9.63 5.81
N ARG A 305 -5.81 10.68 5.43
CA ARG A 305 -5.28 12.04 5.37
C ARG A 305 -5.49 12.73 6.70
N GLU A 306 -4.43 13.36 7.18
CA GLU A 306 -4.26 13.81 8.55
C GLU A 306 -3.73 15.24 8.55
N GLY A 307 -4.33 16.06 9.41
CA GLY A 307 -3.77 17.33 9.86
C GLY A 307 -3.12 17.18 11.23
N PHE A 308 -2.77 18.31 11.84
CA PHE A 308 -2.27 18.34 13.21
C PHE A 308 -3.07 19.32 14.05
N GLY A 309 -3.65 18.86 15.17
CA GLY A 309 -4.37 19.72 16.11
C GLY A 309 -5.76 20.18 15.65
N ASP A 310 -6.32 19.58 14.59
CA ASP A 310 -7.64 19.87 14.02
C ASP A 310 -8.79 19.11 14.70
N GLY A 311 -8.50 18.33 15.74
CA GLY A 311 -9.47 17.48 16.44
C GLY A 311 -9.64 16.08 15.85
N PHE A 312 -8.96 15.77 14.75
CA PHE A 312 -8.94 14.44 14.13
C PHE A 312 -7.65 13.66 14.44
N ALA A 313 -7.66 12.38 14.10
CA ALA A 313 -6.53 11.50 14.34
C ALA A 313 -5.29 11.95 13.55
N CYS A 314 -4.16 12.10 14.24
CA CYS A 314 -2.85 12.23 13.62
C CYS A 314 -2.22 10.85 13.34
N PRO A 315 -1.08 10.77 12.64
CA PRO A 315 -0.45 9.49 12.27
C PRO A 315 -0.17 8.55 13.46
N PHE A 316 0.04 9.12 14.66
CA PHE A 316 0.30 8.36 15.88
C PHE A 316 -0.95 7.95 16.66
N CYS A 317 -2.13 8.54 16.40
CA CYS A 317 -3.35 8.27 17.20
C CYS A 317 -3.72 6.79 17.28
N GLY A 318 -3.59 6.05 16.18
CA GLY A 318 -3.92 4.62 16.13
C GLY A 318 -3.04 3.72 16.99
N PHE A 319 -1.92 4.26 17.49
CA PHE A 319 -0.95 3.55 18.33
C PHE A 319 -1.02 3.95 19.80
N VAL A 320 -1.89 4.90 20.14
CA VAL A 320 -2.13 5.29 21.52
C VAL A 320 -3.02 4.25 22.16
N SER A 321 -2.46 3.45 23.05
CA SER A 321 -3.25 2.50 23.83
C SER A 321 -4.26 3.25 24.72
N ALA A 322 -5.55 2.99 24.49
CA ALA A 322 -6.65 3.52 25.30
C ALA A 322 -6.70 2.91 26.72
N GLN A 323 -5.99 1.81 26.95
CA GLN A 323 -5.83 1.19 28.25
C GLN A 323 -4.83 2.00 29.09
N PRO A 324 -4.96 2.08 30.44
CA PRO A 324 -3.83 2.51 31.28
C PRO A 324 -2.59 1.72 30.85
N PRO A 325 -1.39 2.34 30.79
CA PRO A 325 -0.23 1.73 30.14
C PRO A 325 -0.09 0.29 30.61
N ALA A 326 -0.42 -0.65 29.73
CA ALA A 326 0.00 -2.02 29.90
C ALA A 326 1.52 -1.91 29.95
N THR A 327 2.13 -2.41 31.03
CA THR A 327 3.57 -2.57 31.05
C THR A 327 3.96 -3.33 29.78
N GLN A 328 5.18 -3.17 29.27
CA GLN A 328 5.67 -3.93 28.10
C GLN A 328 5.32 -5.43 28.22
N ALA A 329 5.24 -5.93 29.45
CA ALA A 329 4.81 -7.27 29.76
C ALA A 329 3.33 -7.61 29.48
N GLY A 330 2.41 -6.66 29.61
CA GLY A 330 1.00 -6.83 29.22
C GLY A 330 0.83 -7.00 27.71
N VAL A 331 1.54 -6.22 26.91
CA VAL A 331 1.52 -6.32 25.43
C VAL A 331 2.09 -7.65 24.96
N TYR A 332 3.23 -8.04 25.53
CA TYR A 332 3.87 -9.31 25.20
C TYR A 332 3.02 -10.51 25.66
N ALA A 333 2.33 -10.39 26.80
CA ALA A 333 1.40 -11.43 27.27
C ALA A 333 0.26 -11.68 26.29
N GLU A 334 -0.39 -10.62 25.81
CA GLU A 334 -1.47 -10.72 24.82
C GLU A 334 -0.99 -11.25 23.46
N THR A 335 0.20 -10.81 23.03
CA THR A 335 0.79 -11.20 21.74
C THR A 335 1.23 -12.66 21.74
N THR A 336 1.79 -13.14 22.86
CA THR A 336 2.39 -14.49 22.96
C THR A 336 1.46 -15.52 23.59
N GLY A 337 0.38 -15.11 24.26
CA GLY A 337 -0.48 -16.00 25.05
C GLY A 337 0.10 -16.37 26.43
N LEU A 338 1.25 -15.81 26.81
CA LEU A 338 1.88 -15.99 28.12
C LEU A 338 1.25 -15.07 29.16
N SER A 339 1.39 -15.42 30.45
CA SER A 339 0.94 -14.53 31.53
C SER A 339 1.88 -13.33 31.68
N VAL A 340 1.36 -12.18 32.12
CA VAL A 340 2.16 -10.97 32.38
C VAL A 340 3.34 -11.25 33.31
N GLN A 341 3.13 -12.05 34.35
CA GLN A 341 4.19 -12.44 35.29
C GLN A 341 5.31 -13.22 34.59
N ARG A 342 4.95 -14.13 33.69
CA ARG A 342 5.95 -14.92 32.96
C ARG A 342 6.74 -14.07 31.98
N VAL A 343 6.06 -13.16 31.30
CA VAL A 343 6.69 -12.20 30.40
C VAL A 343 7.66 -11.28 31.13
N LEU A 344 7.30 -10.76 32.32
CA LEU A 344 8.23 -9.96 33.14
C LEU A 344 9.48 -10.75 33.51
N ALA A 345 9.35 -12.04 33.82
CA ALA A 345 10.51 -12.91 34.10
C ALA A 345 11.40 -13.11 32.86
N LEU A 346 10.80 -13.19 31.66
CA LEU A 346 11.52 -13.36 30.40
C LEU A 346 12.14 -12.06 29.85
N LEU A 347 11.75 -10.90 30.38
CA LEU A 347 12.36 -9.60 30.08
C LEU A 347 13.62 -9.32 30.90
N GLN A 348 13.98 -10.18 31.86
CA GLN A 348 15.23 -10.07 32.62
C GLN A 348 16.44 -10.51 31.77
N ASP A 349 17.59 -9.86 31.99
CA ASP A 349 18.82 -10.16 31.24
C ASP A 349 19.22 -11.64 31.34
N GLY A 350 19.46 -12.27 30.19
CA GLY A 350 19.84 -13.68 30.10
C GLY A 350 18.69 -14.69 30.19
N ALA A 351 17.44 -14.24 30.39
CA ALA A 351 16.28 -15.14 30.42
C ALA A 351 15.94 -15.68 29.02
N GLN A 352 15.61 -16.97 28.95
CA GLN A 352 15.30 -17.68 27.71
C GLN A 352 13.96 -18.42 27.81
N LEU A 353 13.30 -18.58 26.66
CA LEU A 353 12.06 -19.32 26.51
C LEU A 353 12.29 -20.80 26.84
N THR A 354 11.44 -21.34 27.70
CA THR A 354 11.39 -22.77 27.98
C THR A 354 10.46 -23.49 27.02
N ALA A 355 10.55 -24.82 26.96
CA ALA A 355 9.60 -25.65 26.23
C ALA A 355 8.13 -25.34 26.63
N ALA A 356 7.87 -25.15 27.92
CA ALA A 356 6.54 -24.84 28.43
C ALA A 356 6.01 -23.47 27.96
N ASP A 357 6.88 -22.47 27.82
CA ASP A 357 6.47 -21.15 27.31
C ASP A 357 6.04 -21.22 25.84
N VAL A 358 6.81 -21.97 25.04
CA VAL A 358 6.52 -22.14 23.61
C VAL A 358 5.26 -22.99 23.42
N ASP A 359 5.08 -24.04 24.24
CA ASP A 359 3.86 -24.86 24.24
C ASP A 359 2.62 -24.06 24.63
N GLN A 360 2.73 -23.15 25.60
CA GLN A 360 1.65 -22.26 25.98
C GLN A 360 1.29 -21.28 24.85
N ALA A 361 2.27 -20.76 24.12
CA ALA A 361 2.03 -19.89 22.97
C ALA A 361 1.36 -20.63 21.80
N ILE A 362 1.72 -21.90 21.59
CA ILE A 362 1.07 -22.78 20.60
C ILE A 362 -0.38 -23.08 21.01
N ALA A 363 -0.61 -23.45 22.27
CA ALA A 363 -1.94 -23.73 22.80
C ALA A 363 -2.87 -22.49 22.75
N ALA A 364 -2.31 -21.29 22.88
CA ALA A 364 -3.02 -20.02 22.73
C ALA A 364 -3.27 -19.61 21.26
N GLY A 365 -2.82 -20.40 20.28
CA GLY A 365 -2.96 -20.12 18.85
C GLY A 365 -2.13 -18.94 18.37
N LYS A 366 -1.08 -18.55 19.11
CA LYS A 366 -0.20 -17.42 18.77
C LYS A 366 1.06 -17.85 18.01
N LEU A 367 1.32 -19.15 17.96
CA LEU A 367 2.49 -19.73 17.31
C LEU A 367 2.14 -21.09 16.67
N PRO A 368 2.56 -21.38 15.43
CA PRO A 368 2.42 -22.71 14.84
C PRO A 368 3.28 -23.78 15.53
N ALA A 369 2.73 -24.99 15.70
CA ALA A 369 3.40 -26.08 16.42
C ALA A 369 4.77 -26.48 15.83
N HIS A 370 4.95 -26.38 14.51
CA HIS A 370 6.21 -26.73 13.84
C HIS A 370 7.40 -25.82 14.21
N ARG A 371 7.16 -24.63 14.78
CA ARG A 371 8.21 -23.69 15.18
C ARG A 371 8.74 -23.92 16.60
N ARG A 372 8.18 -24.90 17.30
CA ARG A 372 8.46 -25.17 18.71
C ARG A 372 9.96 -25.26 19.00
N ASP A 373 10.65 -26.17 18.33
CA ASP A 373 12.04 -26.49 18.63
C ASP A 373 13.02 -25.37 18.26
N ALA A 374 12.65 -24.50 17.31
CA ALA A 374 13.47 -23.35 16.91
C ALA A 374 13.46 -22.21 17.94
N LEU A 375 12.43 -22.15 18.79
CA LEU A 375 12.18 -21.05 19.73
C LEU A 375 12.53 -21.39 21.18
N VAL A 376 12.64 -22.67 21.54
CA VAL A 376 13.17 -23.06 22.86
C VAL A 376 14.62 -22.57 22.99
N GLY A 377 14.93 -21.90 24.11
CA GLY A 377 16.23 -21.28 24.35
C GLY A 377 16.41 -19.90 23.70
N ARG A 378 15.40 -19.37 23.00
CA ARG A 378 15.44 -18.02 22.40
C ARG A 378 14.87 -16.96 23.34
N THR A 379 15.00 -15.70 22.95
CA THR A 379 14.47 -14.58 23.73
C THR A 379 12.98 -14.39 23.49
N ILE A 380 12.28 -13.73 24.43
CA ILE A 380 10.86 -13.40 24.23
C ILE A 380 10.63 -12.48 23.01
N ASN A 381 11.60 -11.65 22.64
CA ASN A 381 11.52 -10.81 21.44
C ASN A 381 11.46 -11.64 20.15
N ASP A 382 12.14 -12.79 20.11
CA ASP A 382 12.08 -13.71 18.97
C ASP A 382 10.68 -14.32 18.82
N LEU A 383 10.03 -14.67 19.93
CA LEU A 383 8.65 -15.18 19.94
C LEU A 383 7.65 -14.10 19.51
N VAL A 384 7.77 -12.88 20.03
CA VAL A 384 6.93 -11.74 19.64
C VAL A 384 7.05 -11.46 18.14
N ARG A 385 8.28 -11.47 17.59
CA ARG A 385 8.51 -11.24 16.15
C ARG A 385 7.84 -12.29 15.26
N GLN A 386 7.72 -13.52 15.73
CA GLN A 386 7.09 -14.62 14.99
C GLN A 386 5.57 -14.55 15.01
N ALA A 387 4.97 -14.07 16.10
CA ALA A 387 3.52 -13.89 16.22
C ALA A 387 2.97 -12.76 15.33
N TYR A 388 3.80 -11.80 14.92
CA TYR A 388 3.42 -10.73 13.98
C TYR A 388 3.51 -11.12 12.50
N ALA A 389 4.08 -12.28 12.18
CA ALA A 389 4.33 -12.69 10.80
C ALA A 389 3.20 -13.57 10.25
N GLU A 390 2.36 -12.95 9.42
CA GLU A 390 1.60 -13.53 8.28
C GLU A 390 0.11 -13.87 8.49
N ALA A 391 -0.65 -13.64 7.41
CA ALA A 391 -2.06 -14.04 7.28
C ALA A 391 -2.13 -15.53 6.90
N GLU A 392 -2.90 -16.30 7.68
CA GLU A 392 -2.99 -17.75 7.56
C GLU A 392 -4.12 -18.17 6.62
N VAL A 393 -3.82 -19.04 5.65
CA VAL A 393 -4.84 -19.85 4.96
C VAL A 393 -4.78 -21.24 5.56
N ARG A 394 -5.86 -21.67 6.23
CA ARG A 394 -5.98 -23.01 6.80
C ARG A 394 -6.45 -23.96 5.71
N MET A 395 -5.53 -24.74 5.14
CA MET A 395 -5.91 -25.85 4.27
C MET A 395 -6.43 -27.00 5.13
N GLY A 396 -7.77 -27.10 5.22
CA GLY A 396 -8.41 -28.29 5.78
C GLY A 396 -8.23 -29.46 4.81
N SER A 397 -7.28 -30.35 5.08
CA SER A 397 -7.26 -31.67 4.45
C SER A 397 -7.65 -32.73 5.47
N SER A 398 -8.59 -33.59 5.08
CA SER A 398 -9.18 -34.69 5.87
C SER A 398 -8.20 -35.81 6.21
N ALA A 399 -6.90 -35.57 6.18
CA ALA A 399 -5.86 -36.54 6.48
C ALA A 399 -4.60 -35.86 7.03
N GLY A 400 -4.64 -35.52 8.33
CA GLY A 400 -3.45 -35.36 9.17
C GLY A 400 -2.38 -34.38 8.69
N GLY A 401 -2.59 -33.08 8.92
CA GLY A 401 -1.56 -32.04 8.85
C GLY A 401 -2.13 -30.69 8.45
N GLU A 402 -2.24 -29.76 9.40
CA GLU A 402 -2.55 -28.35 9.12
C GLU A 402 -1.31 -27.66 8.54
N GLU A 403 -1.20 -27.64 7.22
CA GLU A 403 -0.16 -26.88 6.52
C GLU A 403 -0.70 -25.47 6.20
N VAL A 404 -0.14 -24.47 6.87
CA VAL A 404 -0.44 -23.05 6.64
C VAL A 404 0.52 -22.52 5.56
N VAL A 405 -0.03 -22.09 4.43
CA VAL A 405 0.76 -21.51 3.32
C VAL A 405 0.48 -20.02 3.22
N ALA A 406 1.50 -19.19 3.48
CA ALA A 406 1.41 -17.74 3.28
C ALA A 406 1.52 -17.40 1.79
N VAL A 407 0.53 -16.68 1.26
CA VAL A 407 0.50 -16.22 -0.13
C VAL A 407 0.88 -14.74 -0.19
N ALA A 408 1.79 -14.37 -1.11
CA ALA A 408 2.14 -12.96 -1.33
C ALA A 408 0.90 -12.15 -1.76
N ALA A 409 0.88 -10.84 -1.46
CA ALA A 409 -0.22 -9.95 -1.81
C ALA A 409 0.27 -8.64 -2.48
N PRO A 410 0.99 -8.72 -3.62
CA PRO A 410 1.53 -7.55 -4.30
C PRO A 410 0.44 -6.54 -4.70
N GLN A 411 -0.78 -7.01 -4.99
CA GLN A 411 -1.92 -6.17 -5.33
C GLN A 411 -2.36 -5.23 -4.21
N VAL A 412 -2.16 -5.62 -2.95
CA VAL A 412 -2.48 -4.77 -1.79
C VAL A 412 -1.55 -3.57 -1.73
N SER A 413 -0.25 -3.79 -1.95
CA SER A 413 0.75 -2.72 -1.94
C SER A 413 0.58 -1.78 -3.15
N TRP A 414 0.27 -2.33 -4.32
CA TRP A 414 -0.02 -1.51 -5.50
C TRP A 414 -1.31 -0.70 -5.33
N PHE A 415 -2.39 -1.28 -4.77
CA PHE A 415 -3.63 -0.56 -4.52
C PHE A 415 -3.43 0.58 -3.52
N ALA A 416 -2.64 0.38 -2.45
CA ALA A 416 -2.26 1.45 -1.54
C ALA A 416 -1.47 2.56 -2.27
N GLY A 417 -0.59 2.19 -3.21
CA GLY A 417 0.07 3.14 -4.11
C GLY A 417 -0.89 3.89 -5.03
N VAL A 418 -1.99 3.27 -5.47
CA VAL A 418 -3.04 3.92 -6.28
C VAL A 418 -3.75 4.99 -5.45
N LEU A 419 -4.14 4.67 -4.21
CA LEU A 419 -4.73 5.64 -3.29
C LEU A 419 -3.79 6.82 -3.05
N ALA A 420 -2.51 6.53 -2.80
CA ALA A 420 -1.46 7.55 -2.69
C ALA A 420 -1.39 8.48 -3.90
N ALA A 421 -1.21 7.90 -5.09
CA ALA A 421 -1.08 8.67 -6.32
C ALA A 421 -2.36 9.48 -6.57
N ALA A 422 -3.54 8.88 -6.42
CA ALA A 422 -4.81 9.58 -6.60
C ALA A 422 -4.94 10.79 -5.68
N GLU A 423 -4.60 10.67 -4.39
CA GLU A 423 -4.64 11.80 -3.45
C GLU A 423 -3.62 12.91 -3.78
N VAL A 424 -2.45 12.56 -4.31
CA VAL A 424 -1.45 13.54 -4.77
C VAL A 424 -1.94 14.27 -6.02
N VAL A 425 -2.46 13.53 -7.01
CA VAL A 425 -3.03 14.12 -8.23
C VAL A 425 -4.20 15.04 -7.89
N LYS A 426 -5.12 14.58 -7.02
CA LYS A 426 -6.25 15.40 -6.59
C LYS A 426 -5.80 16.70 -5.93
N GLN A 427 -4.81 16.65 -5.05
CA GLN A 427 -4.26 17.84 -4.41
C GLN A 427 -3.65 18.83 -5.42
N ILE A 428 -2.92 18.35 -6.42
CA ILE A 428 -2.31 19.17 -7.47
C ILE A 428 -3.36 19.85 -8.35
N HIS A 429 -4.38 19.09 -8.75
CA HIS A 429 -5.44 19.58 -9.65
C HIS A 429 -6.58 20.29 -8.91
N GLY A 430 -6.48 20.48 -7.59
CA GLY A 430 -7.51 21.15 -6.79
C GLY A 430 -8.82 20.36 -6.68
N LEU A 431 -8.76 19.04 -6.91
CA LEU A 431 -9.90 18.14 -6.76
C LEU A 431 -10.13 17.81 -5.27
N PRO A 432 -11.33 17.32 -4.90
CA PRO A 432 -11.60 16.88 -3.54
C PRO A 432 -10.57 15.84 -3.07
N VAL A 433 -9.81 16.20 -2.04
CA VAL A 433 -8.89 15.28 -1.35
C VAL A 433 -9.63 14.55 -0.24
N LEU A 434 -9.13 13.37 0.13
CA LEU A 434 -9.67 12.57 1.22
C LEU A 434 -9.78 13.39 2.51
N THR A 435 -10.99 13.55 3.05
CA THR A 435 -11.19 14.16 4.38
C THR A 435 -11.41 13.06 5.43
N GLY A 436 -10.32 12.44 5.89
CA GLY A 436 -10.36 11.36 6.87
C GLY A 436 -9.68 10.08 6.37
N ARG A 437 -10.36 8.95 6.48
CA ARG A 437 -9.83 7.60 6.22
C ARG A 437 -10.75 6.81 5.31
N VAL A 438 -10.16 6.13 4.34
CA VAL A 438 -10.80 5.05 3.59
C VAL A 438 -10.15 3.73 4.00
N ASP A 439 -10.99 2.72 4.26
CA ASP A 439 -10.56 1.35 4.53
C ASP A 439 -10.97 0.46 3.36
N VAL A 440 -10.04 -0.36 2.92
CA VAL A 440 -10.22 -1.25 1.76
C VAL A 440 -9.79 -2.65 2.18
N ASP A 441 -10.67 -3.63 1.97
CA ASP A 441 -10.32 -5.04 2.11
C ASP A 441 -10.35 -5.72 0.75
N LEU A 442 -9.18 -6.14 0.28
CA LEU A 442 -9.02 -6.81 -1.00
C LEU A 442 -9.32 -8.32 -0.93
N SER A 443 -9.79 -8.82 0.21
CA SER A 443 -10.51 -10.10 0.30
C SER A 443 -11.90 -10.03 -0.37
N GLY A 444 -12.40 -8.81 -0.60
CA GLY A 444 -13.68 -8.58 -1.26
C GLY A 444 -13.65 -7.39 -2.21
N LEU A 445 -14.78 -6.70 -2.29
CA LEU A 445 -14.92 -5.45 -3.03
C LEU A 445 -14.99 -4.30 -2.02
N PRO A 446 -14.24 -3.20 -2.23
CA PRO A 446 -14.29 -2.05 -1.33
C PRO A 446 -15.74 -1.55 -1.13
N PRO A 447 -16.17 -1.22 0.09
CA PRO A 447 -17.55 -0.81 0.35
C PRO A 447 -17.83 0.66 0.02
N GLY A 448 -16.80 1.42 -0.37
CA GLY A 448 -16.90 2.84 -0.69
C GLY A 448 -17.18 3.75 0.52
N LEU A 449 -16.59 3.44 1.67
CA LEU A 449 -16.83 4.16 2.92
C LEU A 449 -15.63 5.03 3.31
N VAL A 450 -15.89 6.33 3.45
CA VAL A 450 -14.95 7.31 4.04
C VAL A 450 -15.42 7.64 5.44
N ARG A 451 -14.52 7.56 6.42
CA ARG A 451 -14.79 7.89 7.83
C ARG A 451 -13.82 8.95 8.34
N ARG A 452 -14.29 9.83 9.20
CA ARG A 452 -13.42 10.73 9.97
C ARG A 452 -13.08 10.09 11.30
N VAL A 453 -11.80 9.84 11.53
CA VAL A 453 -11.32 9.23 12.77
C VAL A 453 -11.05 10.35 13.77
N PRO A 454 -11.76 10.41 14.92
CA PRO A 454 -11.52 11.44 15.91
C PRO A 454 -10.12 11.29 16.52
N ALA A 455 -9.55 12.40 16.97
CA ALA A 455 -8.32 12.36 17.76
C ALA A 455 -8.47 11.46 18.98
N ASP A 456 -7.34 10.91 19.45
CA ASP A 456 -7.27 10.22 20.72
C ASP A 456 -7.94 11.05 21.84
N ARG A 457 -8.79 10.34 22.61
CA ARG A 457 -9.56 10.91 23.72
C ARG A 457 -8.82 10.80 25.05
N THR A 458 -7.77 9.98 25.15
CA THR A 458 -7.03 9.82 26.41
C THR A 458 -6.12 10.99 26.73
N GLY A 459 -5.83 11.85 25.74
CA GLY A 459 -4.93 12.99 25.91
C GLY A 459 -3.45 12.62 25.77
N ARG A 460 -3.12 11.36 25.46
CA ARG A 460 -1.75 10.86 25.43
C ARG A 460 -1.11 10.95 24.04
N CYS A 461 -1.92 11.15 23.01
CA CYS A 461 -1.39 11.29 21.66
C CYS A 461 -0.57 12.57 21.48
N LEU A 462 0.38 12.53 20.54
CA LEU A 462 1.19 13.68 20.15
C LEU A 462 0.36 14.87 19.65
N CYS A 463 -0.80 14.63 19.01
CA CYS A 463 -1.71 15.70 18.59
C CYS A 463 -2.37 16.46 19.77
N ARG A 464 -2.17 16.00 21.00
CA ARG A 464 -2.60 16.68 22.25
C ARG A 464 -1.43 17.37 22.96
N SER A 465 -0.21 17.25 22.46
CA SER A 465 0.98 17.89 23.04
C SER A 465 0.93 19.40 22.83
N GLY A 466 0.83 20.18 23.92
CA GLY A 466 0.79 21.65 23.87
C GLY A 466 2.00 22.26 23.14
N THR A 467 3.19 21.71 23.34
CA THR A 467 4.42 22.17 22.66
C THR A 467 4.33 21.97 21.14
N ARG A 468 3.87 20.81 20.68
CA ARG A 468 3.75 20.51 19.25
C ARG A 468 2.65 21.33 18.60
N LEU A 469 1.52 21.49 19.29
CA LEU A 469 0.42 22.35 18.84
C LEU A 469 0.88 23.80 18.69
N TRP A 470 1.61 24.32 19.67
CA TRP A 470 2.19 25.65 19.61
C TRP A 470 3.13 25.79 18.41
N TRP A 471 4.06 24.86 18.20
CA TRP A 471 4.95 24.89 17.03
C TRP A 471 4.18 24.81 15.71
N TYR A 472 3.19 23.93 15.59
CA TYR A 472 2.36 23.82 14.39
C TYR A 472 1.61 25.12 14.10
N GLN A 473 1.09 25.79 15.13
CA GLN A 473 0.47 27.11 15.00
C GLN A 473 1.47 28.20 14.60
N GLN A 474 2.70 28.17 15.10
CA GLN A 474 3.73 29.12 14.64
C GLN A 474 4.11 28.90 13.17
N LEU A 475 4.09 27.66 12.69
CA LEU A 475 4.43 27.31 11.31
C LEU A 475 3.30 27.66 10.32
N TYR A 476 2.05 27.45 10.70
CA TYR A 476 0.91 27.49 9.77
C TYR A 476 -0.29 28.32 10.23
N GLY A 477 -0.27 28.88 11.45
CA GLY A 477 -1.42 29.55 12.07
C GLY A 477 -1.85 30.86 11.43
N ASP A 478 -0.96 31.52 10.67
CA ASP A 478 -1.29 32.74 9.91
C ASP A 478 -1.90 32.43 8.52
N ALA A 479 -1.94 31.15 8.12
CA ALA A 479 -2.61 30.73 6.89
C ALA A 479 -4.04 30.28 7.21
N SER A 480 -5.00 31.17 7.01
CA SER A 480 -6.44 30.89 7.07
C SER A 480 -6.83 29.68 6.21
N VAL A 481 -6.93 28.51 6.81
CA VAL A 481 -7.79 27.44 6.30
C VAL A 481 -9.19 27.74 6.81
N PRO A 482 -10.23 27.83 5.95
CA PRO A 482 -11.59 28.02 6.42
C PRO A 482 -11.96 26.84 7.30
N VAL A 483 -12.06 27.08 8.61
CA VAL A 483 -12.85 26.22 9.47
C VAL A 483 -14.29 26.49 9.06
N GLU A 484 -14.86 25.65 8.20
CA GLU A 484 -16.31 25.52 8.16
C GLU A 484 -16.74 24.95 9.51
N VAL A 485 -16.96 25.87 10.45
CA VAL A 485 -17.74 25.62 11.65
C VAL A 485 -19.15 25.36 11.14
N ALA A 486 -19.52 24.08 11.02
CA ALA A 486 -20.91 23.68 10.91
C ALA A 486 -21.62 24.05 12.21
N HIS A 487 -22.07 25.30 12.29
CA HIS A 487 -23.08 25.71 13.26
C HIS A 487 -24.42 25.10 12.83
N GLY A 488 -24.85 24.10 13.60
CA GLY A 488 -26.24 23.89 14.02
C GLY A 488 -27.28 23.58 12.95
N ALA A 489 -27.85 22.39 13.04
CA ALA A 489 -29.30 22.27 13.07
C ALA A 489 -29.68 21.16 14.06
N SER A 490 -30.59 21.55 14.95
CA SER A 490 -31.34 20.82 15.97
C SER A 490 -31.92 19.48 15.55
#